data_AF-A0A1W9V0V9-F1
#
_entry.id   AF-A0A1W9V0V9-F1
#
_cell.length_a   1.000
_cell.length_b   1.000
_cell.length_c   1.000
_cell.angle_alpha   90.00
_cell.angle_beta   90.00
_cell.angle_gamma   90.00
#
_symmetry.space_group_name_H-M   'P 1'
#
loop_
_entity.id
_entity.type
_entity.pdbx_description
1 polymer ?
#
loop_
_entity_poly.entity_id
_entity_poly.type
_entity_poly.pdbx_seq_one_letter_code
_entity_poly.pdbx_strand_id
1 'polypeptide(L)'
;MIRTQIQLEEKQYKCLKEMAAEYNVSMATLIRQSVDMLIEKEEKPSREELKKRALAVVGIARDIDGATDVSVNHDKYLDEAYDYFTDIRDVQGAGNDID
;
A
#
# COMPACT_ATOMS: atom_id res chain seq x y z
N MET A 1 29.82 -14.49 -3.72
CA MET A 1 29.62 -13.95 -2.36
C MET A 1 30.97 -13.75 -1.71
N ILE A 2 31.15 -12.66 -0.96
CA ILE A 2 32.34 -12.41 -0.14
C ILE A 2 32.02 -12.88 1.28
N ARG A 3 32.93 -13.61 1.93
CA ARG A 3 32.74 -14.08 3.32
C ARG A 3 33.03 -12.92 4.27
N THR A 4 32.03 -12.51 5.02
CA THR A 4 32.14 -11.46 6.03
C THR A 4 31.71 -12.00 7.38
N GLN A 5 32.49 -11.70 8.42
CA GLN A 5 32.10 -11.98 9.80
C GLN A 5 31.52 -10.70 10.40
N ILE A 6 30.27 -10.79 10.88
CA ILE A 6 29.56 -9.71 11.55
C ILE A 6 29.11 -10.19 12.93
N GLN A 7 28.98 -9.26 13.87
CA GLN A 7 28.39 -9.54 15.18
C GLN A 7 26.94 -9.06 15.17
N LEU A 8 26.06 -9.83 15.77
CA LEU A 8 24.65 -9.50 15.95
C LEU A 8 24.37 -9.40 17.44
N GLU A 9 23.48 -8.48 17.81
CA GLU A 9 22.95 -8.46 19.17
C GLU A 9 22.14 -9.72 19.45
N GLU A 10 22.07 -10.13 20.72
CA GLU A 10 21.35 -11.35 21.11
C GLU A 10 19.89 -11.33 20.66
N LYS A 11 19.23 -10.18 20.76
CA LYS A 11 17.84 -9.99 20.31
C LYS A 11 17.70 -10.19 18.81
N GLN A 12 18.61 -9.66 18.01
CA GLN A 12 18.61 -9.80 16.55
C GLN A 12 18.83 -11.26 16.14
N TYR A 13 19.77 -11.93 16.80
CA TYR A 13 20.06 -13.34 16.56
C TYR A 13 18.85 -14.24 16.85
N LYS A 14 18.19 -14.05 18.01
CA LYS A 14 16.99 -14.85 18.36
C LYS A 14 15.88 -14.67 17.33
N CYS A 15 15.57 -13.42 16.98
CA CYS A 15 14.54 -13.11 16.00
C CYS A 15 14.84 -13.73 14.62
N LEU A 16 16.08 -13.57 14.12
CA LEU A 16 16.48 -14.17 12.83
C LEU A 16 16.42 -15.70 12.86
N LYS A 17 16.76 -16.33 13.99
CA LYS A 17 16.71 -17.79 14.15
C LYS A 17 15.28 -18.31 14.13
N GLU A 18 14.36 -17.64 14.82
CA GLU A 18 12.94 -17.98 14.84
C GLU A 18 12.33 -17.85 13.44
N MET A 19 12.56 -16.71 12.78
CA MET A 19 12.12 -16.49 11.40
C MET A 19 12.71 -17.52 10.43
N ALA A 20 13.99 -17.86 10.56
CA ALA A 20 14.63 -18.85 9.69
C ALA A 20 13.95 -20.22 9.80
N ALA A 21 13.55 -20.61 11.02
CA ALA A 21 12.82 -21.84 11.26
C ALA A 21 11.39 -21.79 10.69
N GLU A 22 10.69 -20.67 10.89
CA GLU A 22 9.33 -20.46 10.38
C GLU A 22 9.27 -20.48 8.85
N TYR A 23 10.19 -19.78 8.18
CA TYR A 23 10.25 -19.70 6.72
C TYR A 23 10.99 -20.90 6.08
N ASN A 24 11.54 -21.81 6.89
CA ASN A 24 12.33 -22.95 6.45
C ASN A 24 13.49 -22.56 5.50
N VAL A 25 14.17 -21.46 5.82
CA VAL A 25 15.33 -20.95 5.08
C VAL A 25 16.53 -20.78 6.00
N SER A 26 17.74 -20.70 5.43
CA SER A 26 18.92 -20.42 6.23
C SER A 26 18.92 -18.98 6.76
N MET A 27 19.46 -18.78 7.97
CA MET A 27 19.64 -17.46 8.57
C MET A 27 20.44 -16.51 7.65
N ALA A 28 21.42 -17.03 6.92
CA ALA A 28 22.19 -16.28 5.93
C ALA A 28 21.32 -15.75 4.77
N THR A 29 20.24 -16.44 4.42
CA THR A 29 19.28 -16.00 3.39
C THR A 29 18.48 -14.80 3.87
N LEU A 30 17.96 -14.85 5.10
CA LEU A 30 17.24 -13.73 5.71
C LEU A 30 18.12 -12.49 5.86
N ILE A 31 19.39 -12.67 6.29
CA ILE A 31 20.34 -11.56 6.40
C ILE A 31 20.56 -10.91 5.03
N ARG A 32 20.77 -11.70 3.98
CA ARG A 32 20.93 -11.15 2.62
C ARG A 32 19.69 -10.42 2.14
N GLN A 33 18.50 -11.01 2.27
CA GLN A 33 17.24 -10.36 1.89
C GLN A 33 17.04 -9.04 2.64
N SER A 34 17.38 -8.99 3.93
CA SER A 34 17.28 -7.76 4.72
C SER A 34 18.26 -6.69 4.24
N VAL A 35 19.48 -7.08 3.83
CA VAL A 35 20.48 -6.18 3.24
C VAL A 35 20.02 -5.69 1.87
N ASP A 36 19.49 -6.59 1.02
CA ASP A 36 18.96 -6.24 -0.31
C ASP A 36 17.81 -5.23 -0.18
N MET A 37 16.87 -5.45 0.74
CA MET A 37 15.78 -4.51 1.04
C MET A 37 16.28 -3.15 1.53
N LEU A 38 17.37 -3.12 2.30
CA LEU A 38 17.97 -1.86 2.75
C LEU A 38 18.61 -1.11 1.58
N ILE A 39 19.32 -1.83 0.70
CA ILE A 39 19.92 -1.26 -0.51
C ILE A 39 18.84 -0.70 -1.43
N GLU A 40 17.78 -1.47 -1.71
CA GLU A 40 16.64 -1.03 -2.52
C GLU A 40 15.91 0.18 -1.90
N LYS A 41 15.87 0.28 -0.58
CA LYS A 41 15.27 1.42 0.12
C LYS A 41 16.13 2.68 0.04
N GLU A 42 17.45 2.53 0.09
CA GLU A 42 18.43 3.62 -0.04
C GLU A 42 18.60 4.06 -1.50
N GLU A 43 18.47 3.14 -2.47
CA GLU A 43 18.24 3.47 -3.87
C GLU A 43 16.87 4.13 -3.99
N LYS A 44 16.84 5.45 -3.78
CA LYS A 44 15.69 6.28 -4.15
C LYS A 44 15.23 5.84 -5.54
N PRO A 45 13.95 5.45 -5.70
CA PRO A 45 13.46 5.01 -7.00
C PRO A 45 13.80 6.10 -8.00
N SER A 46 14.44 5.69 -9.09
CA SER A 46 14.86 6.64 -10.11
C SER A 46 13.65 7.48 -10.54
N ARG A 47 13.85 8.74 -10.93
CA ARG A 47 12.75 9.58 -11.45
C ARG A 47 11.95 8.86 -12.54
N GLU A 48 12.61 7.97 -13.27
CA GLU A 48 12.01 7.16 -14.32
C GLU A 48 11.09 6.04 -13.78
N GLU A 49 11.47 5.37 -12.70
CA GLU A 49 10.61 4.37 -12.04
C GLU A 49 9.41 5.02 -11.33
N LEU A 50 9.62 6.17 -10.68
CA LEU A 50 8.53 6.96 -10.11
C LEU A 50 7.54 7.38 -11.21
N LYS A 51 8.06 7.83 -12.36
CA LYS A 51 7.24 8.18 -13.52
C LYS A 51 6.50 6.97 -14.10
N LYS A 52 7.15 5.81 -14.22
CA LYS A 52 6.48 4.57 -14.68
C LYS A 52 5.36 4.13 -13.74
N ARG A 53 5.59 4.19 -12.42
CA ARG A 53 4.55 3.89 -11.41
C ARG A 53 3.38 4.87 -11.49
N ALA A 54 3.65 6.16 -11.62
CA ALA A 54 2.61 7.16 -11.80
C ALA A 54 1.80 6.95 -13.10
N LEU A 55 2.48 6.64 -14.20
CA LEU A 55 1.84 6.36 -15.49
C LEU A 55 0.99 5.08 -15.46
N ALA A 56 1.37 4.05 -14.70
CA ALA A 56 0.59 2.82 -14.56
C ALA A 56 -0.79 3.03 -13.91
N VAL A 57 -0.96 4.15 -13.20
CA VAL A 57 -2.21 4.53 -12.52
C VAL A 57 -3.06 5.45 -13.41
N VAL A 58 -2.51 5.99 -14.51
CA VAL A 58 -3.27 6.87 -15.42
C VAL A 58 -4.37 6.07 -16.12
N GLY A 59 -5.62 6.50 -15.95
CA GLY A 59 -6.79 5.89 -16.60
C GLY A 59 -7.50 4.78 -15.81
N ILE A 60 -7.07 4.49 -14.57
CA ILE A 60 -7.81 3.53 -13.70
C ILE A 60 -9.14 4.08 -13.20
N ALA A 61 -9.21 5.41 -13.04
CA ALA A 61 -10.41 6.11 -12.62
C ALA A 61 -11.03 6.76 -13.86
N ARG A 62 -12.35 6.61 -14.01
CA ARG A 62 -13.13 7.34 -15.00
C ARG A 62 -13.58 8.64 -14.37
N ASP A 63 -13.59 9.72 -15.14
CA ASP A 63 -14.15 10.99 -14.70
C ASP A 63 -15.61 10.80 -14.31
N ILE A 64 -16.00 11.31 -13.14
CA ILE A 64 -17.40 11.37 -12.72
C ILE A 64 -18.07 12.39 -13.64
N ASP A 65 -19.00 11.92 -14.49
CA ASP A 65 -19.78 12.75 -15.43
C ASP A 65 -18.96 13.73 -16.30
N GLY A 66 -17.75 13.34 -16.70
CA GLY A 66 -16.89 14.16 -17.57
C GLY A 66 -16.24 15.37 -16.89
N ALA A 67 -16.31 15.47 -15.56
CA ALA A 67 -15.58 16.47 -14.80
C ALA A 67 -14.06 16.27 -14.96
N THR A 68 -13.42 17.11 -15.75
CA THR A 68 -11.97 17.04 -16.02
C THR A 68 -11.15 17.77 -14.94
N ASP A 69 -11.81 18.44 -13.99
CA ASP A 69 -11.21 19.25 -12.93
C ASP A 69 -11.26 18.58 -11.54
N VAL A 70 -11.54 17.27 -11.49
CA VAL A 70 -11.59 16.48 -10.24
C VAL A 70 -10.30 16.59 -9.42
N SER A 71 -9.15 16.80 -10.06
CA SER A 71 -7.88 17.01 -9.35
C SER A 71 -7.84 18.34 -8.57
N VAL A 72 -8.53 19.37 -9.05
CA VAL A 72 -8.55 20.71 -8.45
C VAL A 72 -9.65 20.82 -7.40
N ASN A 73 -10.83 20.26 -7.70
CA ASN A 73 -12.03 20.39 -6.87
C ASN A 73 -12.41 19.09 -6.15
N HIS A 74 -11.41 18.26 -5.82
CA HIS A 74 -11.62 16.94 -5.20
C HIS A 74 -12.50 16.99 -3.95
N ASP A 75 -12.30 17.98 -3.07
CA ASP A 75 -13.10 18.14 -1.85
C ASP A 75 -14.58 18.37 -2.16
N LYS A 76 -14.89 19.16 -3.19
CA LYS A 76 -16.26 19.44 -3.62
C LYS A 76 -16.94 18.18 -4.18
N TYR A 77 -16.26 17.44 -5.04
CA TYR A 77 -16.81 16.19 -5.59
C TYR A 77 -16.95 15.09 -4.54
N LEU A 78 -16.06 15.09 -3.54
CA LEU A 78 -16.18 14.19 -2.40
C LEU A 78 -17.45 14.52 -1.60
N ASP A 79 -17.66 15.79 -1.28
CA ASP A 79 -18.85 16.27 -0.55
C ASP A 79 -20.14 15.93 -1.31
N GLU A 80 -20.21 16.26 -2.60
CA GLU A 80 -21.35 15.94 -3.47
C GLU A 80 -21.66 14.44 -3.55
N ALA A 81 -20.65 13.57 -3.62
CA ALA A 81 -20.83 12.11 -3.67
C ALA A 81 -21.36 11.54 -2.34
N TYR A 82 -20.94 12.09 -1.20
CA TYR A 82 -21.40 11.65 0.11
C TYR A 82 -22.78 12.23 0.48
N ASP A 83 -23.11 13.43 0.01
CA ASP A 83 -24.45 14.00 0.15
C ASP A 83 -25.48 13.17 -0.62
N TYR A 84 -25.16 12.78 -1.87
CA TYR A 84 -26.01 11.87 -2.67
C TYR A 84 -26.18 10.49 -2.02
N PHE A 85 -25.16 10.00 -1.31
CA PHE A 85 -25.21 8.71 -0.61
C PHE A 85 -26.09 8.75 0.66
N THR A 86 -26.29 9.93 1.25
CA THR A 86 -27.11 10.13 2.44
C THR A 86 -28.60 10.17 2.09
N ASP A 87 -28.96 10.78 0.94
CA ASP A 87 -30.36 10.91 0.48
C ASP A 87 -31.02 9.56 0.11
N ILE A 88 -30.24 8.58 -0.38
CA ILE A 88 -30.77 7.24 -0.75
C ILE A 88 -31.12 6.38 0.47
N ARG A 89 -30.55 6.66 1.65
CA ARG A 89 -30.82 5.89 2.88
C ARG A 89 -32.13 6.24 3.55
N ASP A 90 -32.68 7.44 3.32
CA ASP A 90 -33.95 7.87 3.92
C ASP A 90 -35.19 7.27 3.21
N VAL A 91 -35.04 6.71 2.00
CA VAL A 91 -36.19 6.19 1.23
C VAL A 91 -36.53 4.71 1.56
N GLN A 92 -35.67 3.98 2.27
CA GLN A 92 -35.95 2.57 2.67
C GLN A 92 -36.41 2.39 4.13
N GLY A 93 -36.77 3.47 4.83
CA GLY A 93 -37.22 3.42 6.23
C GLY A 93 -38.74 3.25 6.46
N ALA A 94 -39.57 3.23 5.41
CA ALA A 94 -41.03 3.19 5.56
C ALA A 94 -41.62 1.91 4.96
N GLY A 95 -41.70 0.85 5.76
CA GLY A 95 -42.52 -0.31 5.38
C GLY A 95 -42.08 -1.61 6.05
N ASN A 96 -42.30 -1.73 7.36
CA ASN A 96 -42.49 -3.05 7.95
C ASN A 96 -43.31 -2.98 9.25
N ASP A 97 -44.55 -2.52 9.13
CA ASP A 97 -45.61 -2.91 10.06
C ASP A 97 -46.27 -4.17 9.47
N ILE A 98 -45.88 -5.33 10.01
CA ILE A 98 -46.49 -6.63 9.74
C ILE A 98 -47.34 -6.97 10.97
N ASP A 99 -48.64 -7.10 10.75
CA ASP A 99 -49.58 -7.84 11.61
C ASP A 99 -49.72 -9.27 11.04
#